data_AF-A0A6B3DT81-F1
#
_entry.id   AF-A0A6B3DT81-F1
#
_cell.length_a   1.000
_cell.length_b   1.000
_cell.length_c   1.000
_cell.angle_alpha   90.00
_cell.angle_beta   90.00
_cell.angle_gamma   90.00
#
_symmetry.space_group_name_H-M   'P 1'
#
loop_
_entity.id
_entity.type
_entity.pdbx_description
1 polymer ?
#
loop_
_entity_poly.entity_id
_entity_poly.type
_entity_poly.pdbx_seq_one_letter_code
_entity_poly.pdbx_strand_id
1 'polypeptide(L)'
;ALDEALRRLDTETRRDQNDSLCVHEAWPALILARAHKAVVVGPEEVLLEHDLRLPPDLDRWQRPSFRYTDGELLVAWHKNGKQYGYWSARPADVLQLGGERVARWYGGDPDDTSLPLPGGGRATGGRALHAGDTVLPPGRPVLGDGISYWRQGRQGRRQVWLEYDPASGTHGRASLPAFLRSGIREGATLIQPHCSVLPLQPGLEHSPFGTDGAVLGRWVRVEGEGDEARTTVGAPDGRTAALPTPD
;
A
#
# COMPACT_ATOMS: atom_id res chain seq x y z
N ALA A 1 15.20 4.79 10.78
CA ALA A 1 14.61 3.46 11.01
C ALA A 1 15.06 2.36 10.04
N LEU A 2 14.98 2.56 8.72
CA LEU A 2 15.16 1.48 7.73
C LEU A 2 16.49 0.73 7.82
N ASP A 3 17.62 1.46 7.88
CA ASP A 3 18.95 0.82 7.97
C ASP A 3 19.12 0.00 9.25
N GLU A 4 18.53 0.43 10.36
CA GLU A 4 18.52 -0.31 11.62
C GLU A 4 17.72 -1.61 11.47
N ALA A 5 16.52 -1.54 10.88
CA ALA A 5 15.69 -2.73 10.64
C ALA A 5 16.38 -3.74 9.72
N LEU A 6 17.03 -3.28 8.65
CA LEU A 6 17.81 -4.14 7.75
C LEU A 6 19.00 -4.78 8.46
N ARG A 7 19.75 -4.04 9.28
CA ARG A 7 20.85 -4.59 10.08
C ARG A 7 20.38 -5.67 11.06
N ARG A 8 19.25 -5.44 11.74
CA ARG A 8 18.65 -6.43 12.66
C ARG A 8 18.24 -7.71 11.92
N LEU A 9 17.50 -7.56 10.81
CA LEU A 9 17.12 -8.68 9.97
C LEU A 9 18.35 -9.47 9.51
N ASP A 10 19.37 -8.79 8.99
CA ASP A 10 20.59 -9.44 8.51
C ASP A 10 21.35 -10.15 9.64
N THR A 11 21.38 -9.60 10.85
CA THR A 11 22.08 -10.23 11.99
C THR A 11 21.40 -11.53 12.43
N GLU A 12 20.06 -11.57 12.42
CA GLU A 12 19.30 -12.68 13.01
C GLU A 12 18.96 -13.78 12.00
N THR A 13 18.81 -13.43 10.72
CA THR A 13 18.21 -14.33 9.72
C THR A 13 19.16 -14.71 8.59
N ARG A 14 20.30 -14.04 8.43
CA ARG A 14 21.22 -14.31 7.32
C ARG A 14 22.01 -15.59 7.58
N ARG A 15 21.44 -16.73 7.17
CA ARG A 15 22.10 -18.03 7.22
C ARG A 15 22.28 -18.69 5.84
N ASP A 16 21.37 -18.48 4.87
CA ASP A 16 21.43 -19.14 3.55
C ASP A 16 20.94 -18.27 2.36
N GLN A 17 21.21 -18.71 1.12
CA GLN A 17 20.87 -18.01 -0.14
C GLN A 17 19.37 -17.94 -0.47
N ASN A 18 18.50 -18.65 0.27
CA ASN A 18 17.07 -18.77 -0.03
C ASN A 18 16.18 -17.80 0.78
N ASP A 19 16.78 -16.99 1.66
CA ASP A 19 16.10 -16.04 2.56
C ASP A 19 15.99 -14.65 1.91
N SER A 20 15.35 -14.56 0.75
CA SER A 20 15.12 -13.27 0.09
C SER A 20 14.18 -12.38 0.89
N LEU A 21 14.55 -11.11 1.02
CA LEU A 21 13.78 -10.07 1.69
C LEU A 21 12.43 -9.84 0.96
N CYS A 22 11.34 -9.90 1.71
CA CYS A 22 10.02 -9.41 1.29
C CYS A 22 9.82 -7.97 1.78
N VAL A 23 9.16 -7.17 0.95
CA VAL A 23 8.70 -5.82 1.30
C VAL A 23 7.20 -5.73 1.01
N HIS A 24 6.41 -5.31 2.00
CA HIS A 24 4.98 -5.05 1.85
C HIS A 24 4.64 -3.60 2.22
N GLU A 25 3.56 -3.10 1.64
CA GLU A 25 3.02 -1.78 1.91
C GLU A 25 2.49 -1.69 3.35
N ALA A 26 2.70 -0.54 3.99
CA ALA A 26 1.99 -0.15 5.20
C ALA A 26 2.02 1.37 5.40
N TRP A 27 1.84 2.15 4.32
CA TRP A 27 2.04 3.61 4.32
C TRP A 27 1.56 4.28 5.62
N PRO A 28 2.35 5.15 6.27
CA PRO A 28 3.68 5.62 5.87
C PRO A 28 4.82 4.65 6.24
N ALA A 29 4.51 3.50 6.82
CA ALA A 29 5.49 2.48 7.15
C ALA A 29 5.74 1.50 5.99
N LEU A 30 6.76 0.66 6.17
CA LEU A 30 7.06 -0.50 5.33
C LEU A 30 7.14 -1.73 6.21
N ILE A 31 6.66 -2.86 5.70
CA ILE A 31 6.81 -4.16 6.37
C ILE A 31 7.92 -4.91 5.66
N LEU A 32 8.98 -5.23 6.40
CA LEU A 32 10.09 -6.04 5.94
C LEU A 32 9.96 -7.43 6.54
N ALA A 33 10.14 -8.49 5.75
CA ALA A 33 10.15 -9.84 6.28
C ALA A 33 11.25 -10.68 5.64
N ARG A 34 11.94 -11.47 6.46
CA ARG A 34 12.96 -12.43 6.02
C ARG A 34 12.95 -13.65 6.95
N ALA A 35 12.99 -14.84 6.36
CA ALA A 35 12.96 -16.11 7.09
C ALA A 35 11.84 -16.14 8.15
N HIS A 36 12.21 -16.20 9.44
CA HIS A 36 11.30 -16.28 10.57
C HIS A 36 10.99 -14.92 11.22
N LYS A 37 11.39 -13.79 10.62
CA LYS A 37 11.23 -12.47 11.25
C LYS A 37 10.54 -11.47 10.33
N ALA A 38 9.69 -10.64 10.91
CA ALA A 38 9.11 -9.46 10.27
C ALA A 38 9.34 -8.21 11.13
N VAL A 39 9.53 -7.06 10.46
CA VAL A 39 9.77 -5.76 11.08
C VAL A 39 8.91 -4.72 10.37
N VAL A 40 8.17 -3.93 11.14
CA VAL A 40 7.42 -2.78 10.62
C VAL A 40 8.24 -1.53 10.89
N VAL A 41 8.56 -0.80 9.83
CA VAL A 41 9.49 0.33 9.84
C VAL A 41 8.71 1.59 9.49
N GLY A 42 8.53 2.49 10.46
CA GLY A 42 7.97 3.82 10.23
C GLY A 42 9.02 4.78 9.64
N PRO A 43 8.62 6.02 9.31
CA PRO A 43 9.53 7.03 8.80
C PRO A 43 10.73 7.29 9.73
N GLU A 44 10.50 7.38 11.04
CA GLU A 44 11.52 7.78 12.02
C GLU A 44 12.08 6.58 12.80
N GLU A 45 11.20 5.66 13.22
CA GLU A 45 11.55 4.53 14.09
C GLU A 45 11.02 3.16 13.61
N VAL A 46 11.47 2.10 14.26
CA VAL A 46 10.90 0.76 14.10
C VAL A 46 9.64 0.67 14.97
N LEU A 47 8.51 0.36 14.36
CA LEU A 47 7.19 0.33 15.00
C LEU A 47 6.86 -1.03 15.62
N LEU A 48 7.36 -2.12 15.03
CA LEU A 48 7.10 -3.48 15.49
C LEU A 48 8.22 -4.42 15.03
N GLU A 49 8.60 -5.36 15.89
CA GLU A 49 9.34 -6.57 15.49
C GLU A 49 8.54 -7.80 15.88
N HIS A 50 8.55 -8.81 15.02
CA HIS A 50 7.70 -9.99 15.22
C HIS A 50 8.34 -11.27 14.69
N ASP A 51 8.39 -12.29 15.55
CA ASP A 51 8.81 -13.65 15.18
C ASP A 51 7.64 -14.42 14.55
N LEU A 52 7.82 -14.83 13.30
CA LEU A 52 6.82 -15.50 12.50
C LEU A 52 6.57 -16.93 12.97
N ARG A 53 5.30 -17.21 13.33
CA ARG A 53 4.79 -18.55 13.62
C ARG A 53 4.10 -19.18 12.41
N LEU A 54 4.86 -19.44 11.36
CA LEU A 54 4.34 -20.12 10.16
C LEU A 54 4.35 -21.64 10.35
N PRO A 55 3.43 -22.39 9.72
CA PRO A 55 3.49 -23.85 9.70
C PRO A 55 4.82 -24.34 9.09
N PRO A 56 5.46 -25.39 9.66
CA PRO A 56 6.76 -25.89 9.19
C PRO A 56 6.68 -26.52 7.79
N ASP A 57 5.49 -26.92 7.36
CA ASP A 57 5.19 -27.55 6.08
C ASP A 57 4.60 -26.56 5.06
N LEU A 58 4.69 -25.25 5.30
CA LEU A 58 4.26 -24.24 4.34
C LEU A 58 5.16 -24.31 3.10
N ASP A 59 4.55 -24.44 1.92
CA ASP A 59 5.29 -24.47 0.66
C ASP A 59 6.12 -23.18 0.52
N ARG A 60 7.39 -23.31 0.15
CA ARG A 60 8.30 -22.17 -0.07
C ARG A 60 7.78 -21.14 -1.09
N TRP A 61 6.89 -21.57 -1.99
CA TRP A 61 6.24 -20.69 -2.97
C TRP A 61 5.01 -19.96 -2.41
N GLN A 62 4.49 -20.40 -1.25
CA GLN A 62 3.36 -19.80 -0.54
C GLN A 62 3.87 -18.87 0.57
N ARG A 63 4.44 -17.74 0.16
CA ARG A 63 4.92 -16.73 1.12
C ARG A 63 3.75 -16.12 1.91
N PRO A 64 3.96 -15.82 3.21
CA PRO A 64 2.97 -15.06 3.96
C PRO A 64 2.79 -13.67 3.35
N SER A 65 1.58 -13.14 3.49
CA SER A 65 1.23 -11.74 3.25
C SER A 65 1.04 -11.04 4.58
N PHE A 66 1.29 -9.74 4.58
CA PHE A 66 1.32 -8.93 5.80
C PHE A 66 0.40 -7.72 5.66
N ARG A 67 -0.31 -7.38 6.73
CA ARG A 67 -1.03 -6.11 6.87
C ARG A 67 -0.80 -5.57 8.27
N TYR A 68 -0.42 -4.30 8.38
CA TYR A 68 -0.17 -3.67 9.68
C TYR A 68 -1.23 -2.61 9.93
N THR A 69 -1.97 -2.70 11.04
CA THR A 69 -3.00 -1.72 11.44
C THR A 69 -3.17 -1.73 12.95
N ASP A 70 -3.55 -0.60 13.54
CA ASP A 70 -3.82 -0.49 14.98
C ASP A 70 -2.69 -1.02 15.89
N GLY A 71 -1.44 -0.90 15.44
CA GLY A 71 -0.27 -1.41 16.17
C GLY A 71 -0.03 -2.92 16.05
N GLU A 72 -0.91 -3.67 15.39
CA GLU A 72 -0.80 -5.11 15.20
C GLU A 72 -0.46 -5.49 13.75
N LEU A 73 0.32 -6.55 13.58
CA LEU A 73 0.63 -7.17 12.30
C LEU A 73 -0.25 -8.40 12.10
N LEU A 74 -1.07 -8.39 11.05
CA LEU A 74 -1.69 -9.58 10.51
C LEU A 74 -0.66 -10.35 9.68
N VAL A 75 -0.40 -11.60 10.06
CA VAL A 75 0.36 -12.56 9.27
C VAL A 75 -0.62 -13.53 8.65
N ALA A 76 -0.74 -13.53 7.32
CA ALA A 76 -1.70 -14.37 6.60
C ALA A 76 -1.00 -15.25 5.57
N TRP A 77 -1.46 -16.47 5.37
CA TRP A 77 -0.92 -17.39 4.37
C TRP A 77 -2.03 -18.27 3.80
N HIS A 78 -1.76 -18.91 2.65
CA HIS A 78 -2.65 -19.93 2.10
C HIS A 78 -2.12 -21.32 2.43
N LYS A 79 -3.03 -22.26 2.72
CA LYS A 79 -2.72 -23.69 2.87
C LYS A 79 -3.94 -24.51 2.48
N ASN A 80 -3.76 -25.55 1.66
CA ASN A 80 -4.83 -26.46 1.22
C ASN A 80 -6.06 -25.72 0.66
N GLY A 81 -5.83 -24.68 -0.15
CA GLY A 81 -6.88 -23.89 -0.80
C GLY A 81 -7.59 -22.88 0.10
N LYS A 82 -7.32 -22.88 1.41
CA LYS A 82 -7.87 -21.95 2.41
C LYS A 82 -6.83 -20.90 2.80
N GLN A 83 -7.31 -19.79 3.34
CA GLN A 83 -6.47 -18.73 3.91
C GLN A 83 -6.54 -18.79 5.43
N TYR A 84 -5.38 -18.69 6.07
CA TYR A 84 -5.21 -18.66 7.50
C TYR A 84 -4.40 -17.44 7.89
N GLY A 85 -4.51 -17.04 9.15
CA GLY A 85 -3.64 -16.02 9.69
C GLY A 85 -3.70 -15.95 11.20
N TYR A 86 -2.90 -15.06 11.76
CA TYR A 86 -3.00 -14.63 13.15
C TYR A 86 -2.59 -13.16 13.24
N TRP A 87 -3.01 -12.51 14.32
CA TRP A 87 -2.58 -11.15 14.66
C TRP A 87 -1.41 -11.20 15.64
N SER A 88 -0.42 -10.30 15.50
CA SER A 88 0.84 -10.36 16.25
C SER A 88 0.68 -10.28 17.76
N ALA A 89 -0.39 -9.66 18.28
CA ALA A 89 -0.66 -9.68 19.73
C ALA A 89 -1.11 -11.06 20.24
N ARG A 90 -1.56 -11.95 19.35
CA ARG A 90 -2.10 -13.28 19.65
C ARG A 90 -1.57 -14.33 18.65
N PRO A 91 -0.24 -14.58 18.61
CA PRO A 91 0.35 -15.36 17.53
C PRO A 91 0.09 -16.87 17.63
N ALA A 92 -0.49 -17.35 18.74
CA ALA A 92 -0.96 -18.72 18.89
C ALA A 92 -2.39 -18.93 18.32
N ASP A 93 -3.15 -17.85 18.16
CA ASP A 93 -4.56 -17.91 17.77
C ASP A 93 -4.67 -17.90 16.24
N VAL A 94 -4.32 -19.03 15.62
CA VAL A 94 -4.44 -19.21 14.17
C VAL A 94 -5.91 -19.38 13.79
N LEU A 95 -6.39 -18.50 12.91
CA LEU A 95 -7.77 -18.46 12.45
C LEU A 95 -7.86 -18.63 10.93
N GLN A 96 -8.96 -19.22 10.47
CA GLN A 96 -9.28 -19.22 9.04
C GLN A 96 -9.82 -17.84 8.66
N LEU A 97 -9.13 -17.16 7.76
CA LEU A 97 -9.52 -15.83 7.29
C LEU A 97 -10.60 -15.93 6.19
N GLY A 98 -11.64 -15.11 6.32
CA GLY A 98 -12.64 -14.88 5.29
C GLY A 98 -12.39 -13.58 4.51
N GLY A 99 -13.26 -13.31 3.53
CA GLY A 99 -13.24 -12.05 2.79
C GLY A 99 -12.23 -12.00 1.64
N GLU A 100 -11.61 -10.83 1.45
CA GLU A 100 -10.59 -10.61 0.41
C GLU A 100 -9.42 -11.58 0.56
N ARG A 101 -8.89 -12.04 -0.57
CA ARG A 101 -7.81 -13.02 -0.57
C ARG A 101 -6.48 -12.28 -0.59
N VAL A 102 -5.63 -12.57 0.38
CA VAL A 102 -4.24 -12.11 0.33
C VAL A 102 -3.52 -12.75 -0.84
N ALA A 103 -2.50 -12.06 -1.37
CA ALA A 103 -1.73 -12.51 -2.51
C ALA A 103 -1.20 -13.93 -2.31
N ARG A 104 -1.29 -14.75 -3.36
CA ARG A 104 -0.96 -16.19 -3.30
C ARG A 104 0.45 -16.53 -3.74
N TRP A 105 1.12 -15.64 -4.47
CA TRP A 105 2.33 -15.98 -5.21
C TRP A 105 3.36 -14.85 -5.20
N TYR A 106 4.61 -15.25 -5.42
CA TYR A 106 5.74 -14.37 -5.68
C TYR A 106 5.44 -13.42 -6.86
N GLY A 107 5.65 -12.12 -6.68
CA GLY A 107 5.60 -11.14 -7.78
C GLY A 107 4.22 -10.60 -8.13
N GLY A 108 3.23 -10.70 -7.24
CA GLY A 108 2.09 -9.78 -7.30
C GLY A 108 2.57 -8.34 -7.14
N ASP A 109 1.91 -7.39 -7.81
CA ASP A 109 2.14 -5.96 -7.58
C ASP A 109 2.28 -5.68 -6.08
N PRO A 110 3.16 -4.75 -5.65
CA PRO A 110 3.16 -4.31 -4.26
C PRO A 110 1.72 -4.06 -3.86
N ASP A 111 1.27 -4.68 -2.77
CA ASP A 111 -0.10 -4.59 -2.26
C ASP A 111 -0.63 -3.16 -2.49
N ASP A 112 -1.85 -3.02 -3.02
CA ASP A 112 -2.47 -1.71 -3.23
C ASP A 112 -2.29 -0.87 -1.95
N THR A 113 -1.70 0.31 -2.08
CA THR A 113 -1.36 1.17 -0.94
C THR A 113 -2.57 1.37 -0.07
N SER A 114 -2.45 1.09 1.23
CA SER A 114 -3.49 1.41 2.20
C SER A 114 -3.15 2.69 2.96
N LEU A 115 -4.16 3.33 3.55
CA LEU A 115 -3.98 4.62 4.24
C LEU A 115 -4.39 4.51 5.72
N PRO A 116 -3.60 5.04 6.65
CA PRO A 116 -3.99 5.09 8.06
C PRO A 116 -5.17 6.05 8.24
N LEU A 117 -6.08 5.71 9.14
CA LEU A 117 -7.21 6.56 9.51
C LEU A 117 -6.96 7.22 10.88
N PRO A 118 -7.37 8.48 11.10
CA PRO A 118 -7.15 9.18 12.37
C PRO A 118 -7.73 8.50 13.61
N GLY A 119 -8.79 7.69 13.45
CA GLY A 119 -9.45 6.94 14.53
C GLY A 119 -8.97 5.50 14.71
N GLY A 120 -7.86 5.13 14.07
CA GLY A 120 -7.45 3.73 13.93
C GLY A 120 -8.07 3.07 12.70
N GLY A 121 -7.52 1.94 12.32
CA GLY A 121 -7.82 1.19 11.12
C GLY A 121 -7.12 1.73 9.89
N ARG A 122 -7.33 1.02 8.79
CA ARG A 122 -6.75 1.37 7.48
C ARG A 122 -7.76 1.32 6.36
N ALA A 123 -7.73 2.37 5.55
CA ALA A 123 -8.42 2.47 4.29
C ALA A 123 -7.76 1.55 3.26
N THR A 124 -8.51 0.57 2.76
CA THR A 124 -8.07 -0.41 1.74
C THR A 124 -8.98 -0.41 0.51
N GLY A 125 -9.90 0.56 0.40
CA GLY A 125 -10.87 0.66 -0.69
C GLY A 125 -12.19 -0.09 -0.43
N GLY A 126 -12.27 -0.85 0.67
CA GLY A 126 -13.49 -1.33 1.29
C GLY A 126 -13.80 -0.57 2.58
N ARG A 127 -14.51 -1.24 3.52
CA ARG A 127 -14.53 -0.81 4.92
C ARG A 127 -13.11 -0.82 5.51
N ALA A 128 -12.87 -0.05 6.55
CA ALA A 128 -11.59 -0.04 7.23
C ALA A 128 -11.20 -1.44 7.74
N LEU A 129 -9.92 -1.79 7.57
CA LEU A 129 -9.31 -2.96 8.20
C LEU A 129 -8.86 -2.58 9.61
N HIS A 130 -9.28 -3.35 10.60
CA HIS A 130 -8.89 -3.18 12.00
C HIS A 130 -8.15 -4.40 12.54
N ALA A 131 -7.33 -4.19 13.57
CA ALA A 131 -6.75 -5.31 14.30
C ALA A 131 -7.84 -6.22 14.88
N GLY A 132 -7.63 -7.53 14.79
CA GLY A 132 -8.60 -8.53 15.20
C GLY A 132 -9.64 -8.91 14.13
N ASP A 133 -9.71 -8.21 12.99
CA ASP A 133 -10.57 -8.62 11.89
C ASP A 133 -10.27 -10.05 11.43
N THR A 134 -11.31 -10.85 11.24
CA THR A 134 -11.24 -12.23 10.73
C THR A 134 -11.81 -12.37 9.31
N VAL A 135 -12.51 -11.34 8.84
CA VAL A 135 -13.07 -11.23 7.48
C VAL A 135 -12.49 -9.99 6.83
N LEU A 136 -11.53 -10.19 5.93
CA LEU A 136 -10.78 -9.09 5.33
C LEU A 136 -11.68 -8.26 4.39
N PRO A 137 -11.64 -6.92 4.49
CA PRO A 137 -12.42 -6.06 3.60
C PRO A 137 -11.91 -6.17 2.16
N PRO A 138 -12.78 -5.97 1.15
CA PRO A 138 -12.36 -5.93 -0.25
C PRO A 138 -11.25 -4.90 -0.48
N GLY A 139 -10.21 -5.32 -1.21
CA GLY A 139 -9.06 -4.48 -1.56
C GLY A 139 -9.28 -3.75 -2.89
N ARG A 140 -9.03 -2.43 -2.90
CA ARG A 140 -8.99 -1.60 -4.12
C ARG A 140 -7.96 -0.50 -3.95
N PRO A 141 -7.37 0.02 -5.04
CA PRO A 141 -6.51 1.18 -4.95
C PRO A 141 -7.24 2.35 -4.30
N VAL A 142 -6.54 3.05 -3.41
CA VAL A 142 -7.05 4.23 -2.70
C VAL A 142 -6.12 5.43 -2.85
N LEU A 143 -6.73 6.60 -2.73
CA LEU A 143 -6.06 7.90 -2.62
C LEU A 143 -6.62 8.61 -1.39
N GLY A 144 -5.81 9.47 -0.77
CA GLY A 144 -6.28 10.33 0.31
C GLY A 144 -5.48 11.61 0.37
N ASP A 145 -6.17 12.72 0.62
CA ASP A 145 -5.57 14.06 0.73
C ASP A 145 -5.49 14.56 2.18
N GLY A 146 -5.71 13.67 3.14
CA GLY A 146 -5.75 13.97 4.57
C GLY A 146 -7.13 14.39 5.08
N ILE A 147 -8.07 14.69 4.18
CA ILE A 147 -9.44 15.09 4.54
C ILE A 147 -10.45 14.10 3.95
N SER A 148 -10.28 13.77 2.67
CA SER A 148 -11.16 12.90 1.89
C SER A 148 -10.40 11.70 1.35
N TYR A 149 -11.17 10.66 1.01
CA TYR A 149 -10.64 9.41 0.47
C TYR A 149 -11.32 9.08 -0.86
N TRP A 150 -10.56 8.51 -1.78
CA TRP A 150 -11.04 8.00 -3.06
C TRP A 150 -10.64 6.55 -3.22
N ARG A 151 -11.51 5.76 -3.83
CA ARG A 151 -11.22 4.39 -4.23
C ARG A 151 -11.42 4.22 -5.72
N GLN A 152 -10.71 3.28 -6.31
CA GLN A 152 -10.93 2.95 -7.70
C GLN A 152 -12.27 2.23 -7.88
N GLY A 153 -13.04 2.71 -8.85
CA GLY A 153 -14.33 2.16 -9.24
C GLY A 153 -14.50 2.15 -10.76
N ARG A 154 -15.73 1.96 -11.21
CA ARG A 154 -16.08 1.95 -12.63
C ARG A 154 -17.35 2.76 -12.87
N GLN A 155 -17.37 3.51 -13.97
CA GLN A 155 -18.57 4.10 -14.55
C GLN A 155 -18.67 3.65 -16.01
N GLY A 156 -19.64 2.77 -16.29
CA GLY A 156 -19.69 2.04 -17.55
C GLY A 156 -18.40 1.24 -17.76
N ARG A 157 -17.68 1.51 -18.87
CA ARG A 157 -16.41 0.86 -19.22
C ARG A 157 -15.17 1.58 -18.67
N ARG A 158 -15.32 2.79 -18.11
CA ARG A 158 -14.20 3.62 -17.66
C ARG A 158 -13.88 3.34 -16.20
N GLN A 159 -12.59 3.19 -15.89
CA GLN A 159 -12.10 3.28 -14.51
C GLN A 159 -12.16 4.74 -14.06
N VAL A 160 -12.65 4.96 -12.84
CA VAL A 160 -12.78 6.29 -12.25
C VAL A 160 -12.42 6.23 -10.76
N TRP A 161 -11.99 7.37 -10.23
CA TRP A 161 -11.90 7.58 -8.78
C TRP A 161 -13.26 8.00 -8.23
N LEU A 162 -13.71 7.32 -7.18
CA LEU A 162 -14.97 7.59 -6.49
C LEU A 162 -14.65 8.05 -5.08
N GLU A 163 -15.24 9.18 -4.65
CA GLU A 163 -15.22 9.57 -3.24
C GLU A 163 -15.78 8.42 -2.40
N TYR A 164 -15.18 8.10 -1.27
CA TYR A 164 -15.69 7.04 -0.40
C TYR A 164 -15.43 7.31 1.07
N ASP A 165 -16.25 6.70 1.90
CA ASP A 165 -16.12 6.70 3.35
C ASP A 165 -15.50 5.37 3.81
N PRO A 166 -14.26 5.37 4.35
CA PRO A 166 -13.64 4.17 4.87
C PRO A 166 -14.39 3.53 6.05
N ALA A 167 -15.14 4.30 6.85
CA ALA A 167 -15.84 3.76 8.01
C ALA A 167 -16.98 2.82 7.59
N SER A 168 -17.81 3.26 6.63
CA SER A 168 -18.90 2.44 6.08
C SER A 168 -18.48 1.57 4.88
N GLY A 169 -17.38 1.90 4.21
CA GLY A 169 -16.97 1.30 2.93
C GLY A 169 -17.84 1.72 1.74
N THR A 170 -18.75 2.67 1.92
CA THR A 170 -19.65 3.17 0.87
C THR A 170 -18.95 4.21 -0.01
N HIS A 171 -19.36 4.32 -1.27
CA HIS A 171 -18.79 5.27 -2.21
C HIS A 171 -19.87 6.18 -2.81
N GLY A 172 -19.46 7.38 -3.19
CA GLY A 172 -20.29 8.42 -3.78
C GLY A 172 -19.92 8.70 -5.22
N ARG A 173 -19.91 9.99 -5.57
CA ARG A 173 -19.69 10.47 -6.94
C ARG A 173 -18.27 10.21 -7.42
N ALA A 174 -18.12 10.18 -8.75
CA ALA A 174 -16.81 10.26 -9.38
C ALA A 174 -16.24 11.68 -9.22
N SER A 175 -15.01 11.77 -8.71
CA SER A 175 -14.25 13.01 -8.63
C SER A 175 -12.76 12.69 -8.50
N LEU A 176 -11.92 13.73 -8.53
CA LEU A 176 -10.48 13.61 -8.34
C LEU A 176 -10.05 14.49 -7.16
N PRO A 177 -9.02 14.09 -6.39
CA PRO A 177 -8.34 14.98 -5.46
C PRO A 177 -7.89 16.28 -6.15
N ALA A 178 -7.84 17.38 -5.40
CA ALA A 178 -7.43 18.69 -5.95
C ALA A 178 -6.05 18.63 -6.62
N PHE A 179 -5.09 17.94 -5.99
CA PHE A 179 -3.76 17.73 -6.54
C PHE A 179 -3.75 16.95 -7.88
N LEU A 180 -4.61 15.95 -8.07
CA LEU A 180 -4.69 15.28 -9.38
C LEU A 180 -5.35 16.18 -10.44
N ARG A 181 -6.31 17.03 -10.03
CA ARG A 181 -6.94 18.00 -10.93
C ARG A 181 -5.94 19.03 -11.46
N SER A 182 -4.92 19.42 -10.70
CA SER A 182 -3.89 20.35 -11.21
C SER A 182 -3.02 19.75 -12.33
N GLY A 183 -3.03 18.43 -12.48
CA GLY A 183 -2.39 17.74 -13.60
C GLY A 183 -3.19 17.78 -14.90
N ILE A 184 -4.49 18.14 -14.85
CA ILE A 184 -5.36 18.20 -16.03
C ILE A 184 -5.01 19.42 -16.88
N ARG A 185 -4.81 19.19 -18.18
CA ARG A 185 -4.58 20.23 -19.19
C ARG A 185 -5.26 19.85 -20.51
N GLU A 186 -5.54 20.84 -21.34
CA GLU A 186 -6.02 20.63 -22.70
C GLU A 186 -4.94 19.89 -23.52
N GLY A 187 -5.36 18.94 -24.37
CA GLY A 187 -4.43 18.11 -25.16
C GLY A 187 -3.61 17.11 -24.34
N ALA A 188 -3.93 16.90 -23.05
CA ALA A 188 -3.24 15.96 -22.18
C ALA A 188 -4.22 14.98 -21.52
N THR A 189 -3.78 13.73 -21.36
CA THR A 189 -4.58 12.68 -20.70
C THR A 189 -3.90 12.21 -19.43
N LEU A 190 -4.59 12.35 -18.29
CA LEU A 190 -4.12 11.83 -17.00
C LEU A 190 -4.09 10.29 -17.03
N ILE A 191 -2.93 9.69 -16.74
CA ILE A 191 -2.77 8.25 -16.57
C ILE A 191 -3.15 7.90 -15.12
N GLN A 192 -4.47 7.82 -14.87
CA GLN A 192 -5.02 7.60 -13.52
C GLN A 192 -4.39 6.43 -12.76
N PRO A 193 -4.12 5.26 -13.36
CA PRO A 193 -3.46 4.15 -12.66
C PRO A 193 -2.05 4.47 -12.13
N HIS A 194 -1.37 5.47 -12.70
CA HIS A 194 -0.02 5.86 -12.30
C HIS A 194 0.00 7.06 -11.34
N CYS A 195 -1.17 7.61 -11.01
CA CYS A 195 -1.31 8.71 -10.07
C CYS A 195 -1.41 8.19 -8.64
N SER A 196 -0.85 8.95 -7.69
CA SER A 196 -0.98 8.68 -6.26
C SER A 196 -1.18 9.98 -5.49
N VAL A 197 -2.00 9.91 -4.43
CA VAL A 197 -2.18 10.97 -3.45
C VAL A 197 -2.22 10.30 -2.09
N LEU A 198 -1.23 10.63 -1.28
CA LEU A 198 -1.02 10.08 0.04
C LEU A 198 -1.05 11.25 1.02
N PRO A 199 -1.79 11.15 2.14
CA PRO A 199 -1.76 12.18 3.16
C PRO A 199 -0.34 12.30 3.69
N LEU A 200 0.16 13.53 3.85
CA LEU A 200 1.43 13.76 4.53
C LEU A 200 1.32 13.19 5.95
N GLN A 201 2.35 12.49 6.40
CA GLN A 201 2.43 11.91 7.73
C GLN A 201 3.65 12.50 8.44
N PRO A 202 3.64 12.56 9.79
CA PRO A 202 4.79 13.01 10.56
C PRO A 202 6.08 12.29 10.15
N GLY A 203 7.18 13.04 10.04
CA GLY A 203 8.50 12.53 9.65
C GLY A 203 8.74 12.45 8.14
N LEU A 204 7.77 12.89 7.31
CA LEU A 204 7.87 12.90 5.85
C LEU A 204 7.89 14.32 5.24
N GLU A 205 7.99 15.36 6.06
CA GLU A 205 7.98 16.78 5.66
C GLU A 205 9.15 17.12 4.71
N HIS A 206 10.25 16.39 4.84
CA HIS A 206 11.45 16.54 4.01
C HIS A 206 11.58 15.45 2.94
N SER A 207 10.48 14.80 2.58
CA SER A 207 10.46 13.74 1.58
C SER A 207 11.05 14.22 0.25
N PRO A 208 11.96 13.44 -0.37
CA PRO A 208 12.55 13.81 -1.67
C PRO A 208 11.52 13.86 -2.80
N PHE A 209 10.36 13.22 -2.61
CA PHE A 209 9.25 13.21 -3.56
C PHE A 209 8.50 14.54 -3.64
N GLY A 210 8.76 15.48 -2.72
CA GLY A 210 8.14 16.81 -2.74
C GLY A 210 6.75 16.81 -2.14
N THR A 211 6.45 17.85 -1.36
CA THR A 211 5.15 18.04 -0.70
C THR A 211 4.76 19.51 -0.72
N ASP A 212 3.45 19.77 -0.74
CA ASP A 212 2.84 21.09 -0.51
C ASP A 212 2.52 21.33 0.98
N GLY A 213 2.91 20.41 1.86
CA GLY A 213 2.58 20.41 3.28
C GLY A 213 1.28 19.66 3.63
N ALA A 214 0.53 19.16 2.64
CA ALA A 214 -0.68 18.37 2.86
C ALA A 214 -0.57 16.94 2.32
N VAL A 215 0.05 16.77 1.15
CA VAL A 215 0.12 15.47 0.48
C VAL A 215 1.50 15.14 -0.07
N LEU A 216 1.70 13.83 -0.29
CA LEU A 216 2.77 13.25 -1.10
C LEU A 216 2.14 12.51 -2.27
N GLY A 217 2.92 12.29 -3.32
CA GLY A 217 2.50 11.47 -4.45
C GLY A 217 2.85 12.10 -5.78
N ARG A 218 2.04 11.79 -6.80
CA ARG A 218 2.26 12.28 -8.16
C ARG A 218 0.98 12.26 -8.97
N TRP A 219 0.87 13.18 -9.92
CA TRP A 219 0.06 12.96 -11.11
C TRP A 219 0.96 12.56 -12.28
N VAL A 220 0.42 11.78 -13.20
CA VAL A 220 1.09 11.38 -14.45
C VAL A 220 0.14 11.65 -15.60
N ARG A 221 0.63 12.19 -16.69
CA ARG A 221 -0.14 12.42 -17.91
C ARG A 221 0.68 12.17 -19.17
N VAL A 222 0.00 11.86 -20.26
CA VAL A 222 0.58 11.88 -21.61
C VAL A 222 0.15 13.18 -22.30
N GLU A 223 1.09 13.82 -22.97
CA GLU A 223 0.93 15.03 -23.78
C GLU A 223 1.42 14.76 -25.20
N GLY A 224 0.73 15.29 -26.21
CA GLY A 224 1.10 15.08 -27.62
C GLY A 224 0.68 13.72 -28.18
N GLU A 225 1.02 13.47 -29.44
CA GLU A 225 0.68 12.25 -30.18
C GLU A 225 1.90 11.72 -30.96
N GLY A 226 1.92 10.42 -31.26
CA GLY A 226 3.01 9.78 -32.01
C GLY A 226 4.39 9.96 -31.38
N ASP A 227 5.41 10.13 -32.22
CA ASP A 227 6.83 10.28 -31.81
C ASP A 227 7.08 11.52 -30.91
N GLU A 228 6.16 12.48 -30.92
CA GLU A 228 6.22 13.68 -30.06
C GLU A 228 5.58 13.46 -28.69
N ALA A 229 4.92 12.32 -28.46
CA ALA A 229 4.25 12.04 -27.19
C ALA A 229 5.26 12.08 -26.03
N ARG A 230 4.89 12.77 -24.95
CA ARG A 230 5.66 12.88 -23.71
C ARG A 230 4.83 12.40 -22.52
N THR A 231 5.46 11.63 -21.66
CA THR A 231 4.92 11.31 -20.34
C THR A 231 5.48 12.32 -19.34
N THR A 232 4.59 13.12 -18.77
CA THR A 232 4.92 14.15 -17.78
C THR A 232 4.41 13.73 -16.41
N VAL A 233 5.28 13.82 -15.40
CA VAL A 233 4.98 13.57 -13.99
C VAL A 233 5.09 14.89 -13.24
N GLY A 234 4.18 15.15 -12.31
CA GLY A 234 4.28 16.29 -11.40
C GLY A 234 4.08 15.90 -9.95
N ALA A 235 4.82 16.59 -9.08
CA ALA A 235 4.79 16.45 -7.63
C ALA A 235 3.94 17.56 -6.97
N PRO A 236 3.48 17.37 -5.71
CA PRO A 236 2.69 18.38 -4.98
C PRO A 236 3.39 19.72 -4.81
N ASP A 237 4.72 19.72 -4.72
CA ASP A 237 5.54 20.95 -4.62
C ASP A 237 5.71 21.71 -5.96
N GLY A 238 5.02 21.27 -7.01
CA GLY A 238 5.05 21.90 -8.33
C GLY A 238 6.20 21.47 -9.23
N ARG A 239 7.15 20.65 -8.75
CA ARG A 239 8.19 20.08 -9.63
C ARG A 239 7.56 19.16 -10.67
N THR A 240 8.10 19.20 -11.89
CA THR A 240 7.68 18.33 -12.99
C THR A 240 8.87 17.73 -13.72
N ALA A 241 8.70 16.53 -14.25
CA ALA A 241 9.65 15.89 -15.15
C ALA A 241 8.90 15.31 -16.35
N ALA A 242 9.49 15.39 -17.54
CA ALA A 242 8.92 14.87 -18.78
C ALA A 242 9.92 13.94 -19.46
N LEU A 243 9.41 12.82 -19.98
CA LEU A 243 10.19 11.84 -20.73
C LEU A 243 9.47 11.54 -22.06
N PRO A 244 10.20 11.18 -23.13
CA PRO A 244 9.59 10.57 -24.31
C PRO A 244 8.71 9.39 -23.90
N THR A 245 7.52 9.28 -24.48
CA THR A 245 6.69 8.10 -24.29
C THR A 245 7.34 6.97 -25.10
N PRO A 246 7.66 5.81 -24.49
CA PRO A 246 8.18 4.69 -25.26
C PRO A 246 7.11 4.18 -26.24
N ASP A 247 7.54 3.83 -27.45
CA ASP A 247 6.71 3.16 -28.47
C ASP A 247 6.15 1.82 -27.99
#